data_AF-A0AAE3ZU74-F1
#
_entry.id   AF-A0AAE3ZU74-F1
#
_cell.length_a   1.000
_cell.length_b   1.000
_cell.length_c   1.000
_cell.angle_alpha   90.00
_cell.angle_beta   90.00
_cell.angle_gamma   90.00
#
_symmetry.space_group_name_H-M   'P 1'
#
loop_
_entity.id
_entity.type
_entity.pdbx_description
1 polymer ?
#
loop_
_entity_poly.entity_id
_entity_poly.type
_entity_poly.pdbx_seq_one_letter_code
_entity_poly.pdbx_strand_id
1 'polypeptide(L)'
;MTANRCTDEATRTLLGLYALGRLSAAEQARTVAHLDECPACRAEVAELHHVTSALGLLTAEDIAEILAEDEDEELPPAPRAAVCHGARGTRDRRPGRASVGTLARGAAPAPEFPPGI
;
A
#
# COMPACT_ATOMS: atom_id res chain seq x y z
N MET A 1 6.73 -2.38 -27.42
CA MET A 1 6.00 -3.10 -26.36
C MET A 1 5.21 -2.10 -25.54
N THR A 2 4.02 -1.72 -26.00
CA THR A 2 3.15 -0.79 -25.27
C THR A 2 2.43 -1.56 -24.17
N ALA A 3 2.88 -1.36 -22.94
CA ALA A 3 2.35 -2.01 -21.75
C ALA A 3 0.84 -1.76 -21.61
N ASN A 4 0.10 -2.85 -21.45
CA ASN A 4 -1.26 -2.85 -20.93
C ASN A 4 -1.19 -2.29 -19.49
N ARG A 5 -1.30 -0.97 -19.30
CA ARG A 5 -1.22 -0.36 -17.97
C ARG A 5 -2.55 -0.55 -17.25
N CYS A 6 -2.48 -1.09 -16.03
CA CYS A 6 -3.63 -1.14 -15.13
C CYS A 6 -4.01 0.28 -14.68
N THR A 7 -5.31 0.57 -14.57
CA THR A 7 -5.84 1.88 -14.16
C THR A 7 -6.06 2.00 -12.65
N ASP A 8 -5.95 0.90 -11.90
CA ASP A 8 -6.04 0.90 -10.44
C ASP A 8 -4.72 1.38 -9.82
N GLU A 9 -4.59 2.71 -9.75
CA GLU A 9 -3.39 3.36 -9.24
C GLU A 9 -3.13 3.04 -7.76
N ALA A 10 -4.18 2.78 -6.98
CA ALA A 10 -4.05 2.44 -5.57
C ALA A 10 -3.31 1.12 -5.40
N THR A 11 -3.71 0.08 -6.15
CA THR A 11 -2.99 -1.20 -6.13
C THR A 11 -1.59 -1.07 -6.70
N ARG A 12 -1.38 -0.30 -7.78
CA ARG A 12 -0.05 -0.10 -8.38
C ARG A 12 0.95 0.51 -7.39
N THR A 13 0.52 1.47 -6.58
CA THR A 13 1.36 2.07 -5.53
C THR A 13 1.80 1.04 -4.48
N LEU A 14 0.98 0.02 -4.22
CA LEU A 14 1.25 -1.01 -3.21
C LEU A 14 2.17 -2.15 -3.71
N LEU A 15 2.41 -2.28 -5.02
CA LEU A 15 3.16 -3.43 -5.57
C LEU A 15 4.60 -3.51 -5.07
N GLY A 16 5.26 -2.37 -4.82
CA GLY A 16 6.60 -2.34 -4.22
C GLY A 16 6.62 -2.89 -2.80
N LEU A 17 5.66 -2.48 -1.96
CA LEU A 17 5.51 -2.98 -0.60
C LEU A 17 5.08 -4.45 -0.57
N TYR A 18 4.25 -4.85 -1.52
CA TYR A 18 3.88 -6.26 -1.73
C TYR A 18 5.13 -7.11 -2.02
N ALA A 19 5.98 -6.67 -2.97
CA ALA A 19 7.20 -7.39 -3.33
C ALA A 19 8.19 -7.51 -2.17
N LEU A 20 8.23 -6.51 -1.29
CA LEU A 20 9.04 -6.49 -0.06
C LEU A 20 8.39 -7.21 1.14
N GLY A 21 7.16 -7.71 1.01
CA GLY A 21 6.44 -8.36 2.11
C GLY A 21 6.08 -7.43 3.27
N ARG A 22 5.85 -6.13 2.99
CA ARG A 22 5.63 -5.08 4.00
C ARG A 22 4.19 -4.56 4.10
N LEU A 23 3.23 -5.22 3.43
CA LEU A 23 1.82 -4.83 3.51
C LEU A 23 1.16 -5.24 4.82
N SER A 24 0.19 -4.45 5.28
CA SER A 24 -0.76 -4.92 6.30
C SER A 24 -1.61 -6.06 5.74
N ALA A 25 -2.21 -6.88 6.61
CA ALA A 25 -3.07 -7.99 6.18
C ALA A 25 -4.23 -7.54 5.27
N ALA A 26 -4.80 -6.36 5.52
CA ALA A 26 -5.90 -5.82 4.74
C ALA A 26 -5.46 -5.29 3.36
N GLU A 27 -4.24 -4.78 3.23
CA GLU A 27 -3.66 -4.39 1.96
C GLU A 27 -3.23 -5.63 1.17
N GLN A 28 -2.59 -6.61 1.83
CA GLN A 28 -2.20 -7.87 1.23
C GLN A 28 -3.39 -8.57 0.55
N ALA A 29 -4.51 -8.73 1.27
CA ALA A 29 -5.71 -9.36 0.73
C ALA A 29 -6.26 -8.62 -0.51
N ARG A 30 -6.27 -7.28 -0.48
CA ARG A 30 -6.71 -6.44 -1.60
C ARG A 30 -5.79 -6.55 -2.80
N THR A 31 -4.48 -6.51 -2.58
CA THR A 31 -3.49 -6.63 -3.64
C THR A 31 -3.53 -8.02 -4.28
N VAL A 32 -3.63 -9.09 -3.49
CA VAL A 32 -3.76 -10.47 -4.02
C VAL A 32 -5.00 -10.60 -4.91
N ALA A 33 -6.17 -10.14 -4.43
CA ALA A 33 -7.40 -10.20 -5.23
C ALA A 33 -7.25 -9.48 -6.58
N HIS A 34 -6.58 -8.32 -6.61
CA HIS A 34 -6.30 -7.63 -7.86
C HIS A 34 -5.31 -8.39 -8.75
N LEU A 35 -4.26 -8.98 -8.16
CA LEU A 35 -3.27 -9.76 -8.89
C LEU A 35 -3.87 -11.01 -9.52
N ASP A 36 -4.93 -11.60 -8.97
CA ASP A 36 -5.63 -12.73 -9.59
C ASP A 36 -6.26 -12.33 -10.94
N GLU A 37 -6.73 -11.09 -11.04
CA GLU A 37 -7.47 -10.60 -12.20
C GLU A 37 -6.61 -9.82 -13.20
N CYS A 38 -5.49 -9.22 -12.76
CA CYS A 38 -4.70 -8.30 -13.58
C CYS A 38 -3.33 -8.86 -14.01
N PRO A 39 -3.16 -9.30 -15.28
CA PRO A 39 -1.87 -9.80 -15.78
C PRO A 39 -0.78 -8.72 -15.83
N ALA A 40 -1.15 -7.45 -15.98
CA ALA A 40 -0.20 -6.34 -16.03
C ALA A 40 0.48 -6.13 -14.68
N CYS A 41 -0.30 -6.08 -13.59
CA CYS A 41 0.25 -5.96 -12.24
C CYS A 41 1.03 -7.21 -11.83
N ARG A 42 0.64 -8.41 -12.29
CA ARG A 42 1.45 -9.63 -12.09
C ARG A 42 2.83 -9.53 -12.77
N ALA A 43 2.89 -8.99 -13.99
CA ALA A 43 4.15 -8.77 -14.68
C ALA A 43 5.04 -7.75 -13.94
N GLU A 44 4.45 -6.64 -13.48
CA GLU A 44 5.15 -5.63 -12.69
C GLU A 44 5.71 -6.20 -11.38
N VAL A 45 4.95 -7.03 -10.67
CA VAL A 45 5.42 -7.72 -9.46
C VAL A 45 6.56 -8.69 -9.77
N ALA A 46 6.52 -9.41 -10.89
CA ALA A 46 7.63 -10.28 -11.30
C ALA A 46 8.93 -9.50 -11.54
N GLU A 47 8.84 -8.34 -12.20
CA GLU A 47 9.98 -7.43 -12.40
C GLU A 47 10.53 -6.92 -11.06
N LEU A 48 9.66 -6.51 -10.14
CA LEU A 48 10.05 -6.08 -8.79
C LEU A 48 10.68 -7.20 -7.97
N HIS A 49 10.21 -8.45 -8.11
CA HIS A 49 10.79 -9.59 -7.42
C HIS A 49 12.23 -9.86 -7.83
N HIS A 50 12.61 -9.61 -9.08
CA HIS A 50 14.01 -9.72 -9.51
C HIS A 50 14.92 -8.74 -8.75
N VAL A 51 14.49 -7.48 -8.59
CA VAL A 51 15.26 -6.45 -7.88
C VAL A 51 15.29 -6.73 -6.37
N THR A 52 14.13 -7.02 -5.78
CA THR A 52 14.03 -7.27 -4.33
C THR A 52 14.75 -8.54 -3.90
N SER A 53 14.85 -9.56 -4.77
CA SER A 53 15.68 -10.75 -4.50
C SER A 53 17.15 -10.41 -4.40
N ALA A 54 17.66 -9.45 -5.18
CA ALA A 54 19.04 -9.00 -5.08
C ALA A 54 19.31 -8.30 -3.74
N LEU A 55 18.35 -7.54 -3.22
CA LEU A 55 18.44 -6.94 -1.87
C LEU A 55 18.50 -8.01 -0.77
N GLY A 56 17.85 -9.15 -0.97
CA GLY A 56 17.89 -10.28 -0.03
C GLY A 56 19.26 -10.98 0.07
N LEU A 57 20.21 -10.66 -0.81
CA LEU A 57 21.58 -11.16 -0.74
C LEU A 57 22.44 -10.40 0.26
N LEU A 58 22.01 -9.19 0.66
CA LEU A 58 22.76 -8.34 1.58
C LEU A 58 22.50 -8.77 3.02
N THR A 59 23.57 -8.91 3.78
CA THR A 59 23.51 -9.06 5.24
C THR A 59 23.29 -7.70 5.90
N ALA A 60 22.98 -7.72 7.20
CA ALA A 60 22.89 -6.49 7.97
C ALA A 60 24.23 -5.75 8.06
N GLU A 61 25.35 -6.48 8.00
CA GLU A 61 26.70 -5.91 8.01
C GLU A 61 27.00 -5.22 6.67
N ASP A 62 26.69 -5.86 5.54
CA ASP A 62 26.85 -5.24 4.20
C ASP A 62 26.05 -3.93 4.11
N ILE A 63 24.82 -3.92 4.65
CA ILE A 63 23.99 -2.71 4.67
C ILE A 63 24.60 -1.62 5.57
N ALA A 64 25.14 -2.00 6.73
CA ALA A 64 25.77 -1.05 7.64
C ALA A 64 27.04 -0.43 7.04
N GLU A 65 27.85 -1.22 6.32
CA GLU A 65 29.04 -0.75 5.61
C GLU A 65 28.68 0.25 4.51
N ILE A 66 27.72 -0.08 3.64
CA ILE A 66 27.24 0.83 2.57
C ILE A 66 26.78 2.17 3.14
N LEU A 67 26.02 2.15 4.24
CA LEU A 67 25.52 3.38 4.86
C LEU A 67 26.61 4.20 5.55
N ALA A 68 27.69 3.56 6.00
CA ALA A 68 28.83 4.23 6.61
C ALA A 68 29.75 4.92 5.57
N GLU A 69 29.64 4.59 4.29
CA GLU A 69 30.35 5.27 3.20
C GLU A 69 29.67 6.60 2.81
N ASP A 70 28.37 6.76 3.11
CA ASP A 70 27.57 7.94 2.74
C ASP A 70 27.67 9.11 3.75
N GLU A 71 28.28 8.91 4.92
CA GLU A 71 28.35 9.91 6.01
C GLU A 71 29.40 11.02 5.81
N ASP A 72 30.21 10.94 4.75
CA ASP A 72 31.13 12.02 4.33
C ASP A 72 30.46 13.10 3.45
N GLU A 73 29.23 12.86 2.95
CA GLU A 73 28.43 13.87 2.24
C GLU A 73 27.57 14.64 3.25
N GLU A 74 27.92 15.89 3.54
CA GLU A 74 27.20 16.76 4.47
C GLU A 74 25.72 16.89 4.07
N LEU A 75 24.83 16.14 4.76
CA LEU A 75 23.40 16.15 4.45
C LEU A 75 22.88 17.60 4.45
N PRO A 76 22.16 18.03 3.40
CA PRO A 76 21.53 19.34 3.39
C PRO A 76 20.58 19.45 4.60
N PRO A 77 20.43 20.67 5.17
CA PRO A 77 19.62 20.86 6.36
C PRO A 77 18.21 20.29 6.16
N ALA A 78 17.73 19.55 7.16
CA ALA A 78 16.44 18.85 7.09
C ALA A 78 15.32 19.77 6.57
N PRO A 79 14.45 19.29 5.66
CA PRO A 79 13.32 20.09 5.19
C PRO A 79 12.45 20.48 6.39
N ARG A 80 12.19 21.79 6.55
CA ARG A 80 11.35 22.31 7.63
C ARG A 80 9.97 21.65 7.54
N ALA A 81 9.45 21.20 8.67
CA ALA A 81 8.16 20.51 8.76
C ALA A 81 7.02 21.37 8.23
N ALA A 82 6.68 21.19 6.94
CA ALA A 82 5.38 21.53 6.36
C ALA A 82 5.18 20.84 4.99
N VAL A 83 5.48 19.54 4.89
CA VAL A 83 4.86 18.71 3.84
C VAL A 83 3.63 18.06 4.45
N CYS A 84 2.53 18.82 4.44
CA CYS A 84 1.22 18.23 4.62
C CYS A 84 0.90 17.44 3.34
N HIS A 85 1.09 16.12 3.34
CA HIS A 85 0.50 15.29 2.30
C HIS A 85 -1.02 15.48 2.37
N GLY A 86 -1.56 16.10 1.31
CA GLY A 86 -2.91 16.64 1.30
C GLY A 86 -3.97 15.61 1.68
N ALA A 87 -4.63 15.84 2.82
CA ALA A 87 -5.86 15.19 3.19
C ALA A 87 -6.94 15.60 2.18
N ARG A 88 -7.26 14.72 1.22
CA ARG A 88 -8.45 14.89 0.39
C ARG A 88 -9.69 14.58 1.24
N GLY A 89 -10.38 15.66 1.60
CA GLY A 89 -11.84 15.70 1.61
C GLY A 89 -12.53 15.21 2.88
N THR A 90 -13.03 16.17 3.66
CA THR A 90 -14.48 16.22 3.86
C THR A 90 -14.94 17.63 3.52
N ARG A 91 -15.84 17.74 2.53
CA ARG A 91 -16.62 18.96 2.34
C ARG A 91 -17.50 19.07 3.57
N ASP A 92 -17.12 19.92 4.51
CA ASP A 92 -18.00 20.24 5.62
C ASP A 92 -19.26 20.91 5.05
N ARG A 93 -20.36 20.20 5.19
CA ARG A 93 -21.67 20.61 4.71
C ARG A 93 -22.11 21.78 5.58
N ARG A 94 -22.53 22.88 4.94
CA ARG A 94 -23.26 23.98 5.60
C ARG A 94 -24.31 23.45 6.58
N PRO A 95 -24.46 24.01 7.79
CA PRO A 95 -25.46 23.55 8.73
C PRO A 95 -26.85 24.08 8.33
N GLY A 96 -27.85 23.21 8.47
CA GLY A 96 -29.21 23.62 8.78
C GLY A 96 -30.23 23.56 7.65
N ARG A 97 -30.90 22.42 7.51
CA ARG A 97 -32.34 22.30 7.87
C ARG A 97 -32.76 20.83 7.92
N ALA A 98 -33.47 20.51 8.99
CA ALA A 98 -33.90 19.18 9.37
C ALA A 98 -35.01 18.63 8.46
N SER A 99 -35.05 17.31 8.32
CA SER A 99 -36.31 16.56 8.32
C SER A 99 -36.05 15.16 8.84
N VAL A 100 -36.86 14.79 9.83
CA VAL A 100 -36.91 13.49 10.51
C VAL A 100 -37.41 12.42 9.54
N GLY A 101 -36.77 11.25 9.52
CA GLY A 101 -37.22 10.07 8.79
C GLY A 101 -36.70 8.81 9.46
N THR A 102 -37.61 8.03 10.05
CA THR A 102 -37.37 6.81 10.84
C THR A 102 -37.23 5.56 9.96
N LEU A 103 -36.66 4.50 10.55
CA LEU A 103 -36.71 3.04 10.22
C LEU A 103 -35.54 2.53 9.34
N ALA A 104 -34.91 1.38 9.56
CA ALA A 104 -35.07 0.27 10.51
C ALA A 104 -33.70 -0.43 10.72
N ARG A 105 -33.54 -1.14 11.84
CA ARG A 105 -32.39 -2.01 12.16
C ARG A 105 -32.48 -3.30 11.35
N GLY A 106 -31.52 -3.57 10.47
CA GLY A 106 -31.24 -4.89 9.92
C GLY A 106 -29.96 -5.43 10.54
N ALA A 107 -30.06 -6.45 11.39
CA ALA A 107 -28.92 -7.18 11.95
C ALA A 107 -28.36 -8.15 10.90
N ALA A 108 -27.05 -8.15 10.72
CA ALA A 108 -26.33 -9.14 9.92
C ALA A 108 -26.13 -10.43 10.75
N PRO A 109 -26.34 -11.63 10.19
CA PRO A 109 -25.74 -12.83 10.75
C PRO A 109 -24.26 -12.93 10.33
N ALA A 110 -23.42 -13.35 11.28
CA ALA A 110 -21.99 -13.58 11.10
C ALA A 110 -21.72 -14.85 10.27
N PRO A 111 -20.57 -14.95 9.58
CA PRO A 111 -20.13 -16.20 8.98
C PRO A 111 -19.63 -17.18 10.06
N GLU A 112 -20.10 -18.42 9.94
CA GLU A 112 -19.76 -19.55 10.79
C GLU A 112 -18.49 -20.21 10.22
N PHE A 113 -17.40 -20.24 10.99
CA PHE A 113 -16.21 -21.03 10.65
C PHE A 113 -16.29 -22.40 11.35
N PRO A 114 -16.16 -23.53 10.63
CA PRO A 114 -16.06 -24.83 11.26
C PRO A 114 -14.67 -25.04 11.92
N PRO A 115 -14.58 -25.73 13.07
CA PRO A 115 -13.32 -26.16 13.63
C PRO A 115 -12.70 -27.27 12.77
N GLY A 116 -11.37 -27.27 12.71
CA GLY A 116 -10.58 -28.02 11.74
C GLY A 116 -10.58 -29.54 11.89
N ILE A 117 -9.95 -30.14 10.88
CA ILE A 117 -9.26 -31.43 10.88
C ILE A 117 -7.90 -31.18 10.24
#